data_AF-A0A352RRG3-F1
#
_entry.id   AF-A0A352RRG3-F1
#
_cell.length_a   1.000
_cell.length_b   1.000
_cell.length_c   1.000
_cell.angle_alpha   90.00
_cell.angle_beta   90.00
_cell.angle_gamma   90.00
#
_symmetry.space_group_name_H-M   'P 1'
#
loop_
_entity.id
_entity.type
_entity.pdbx_description
1 polymer ?
#
loop_
_entity_poly.entity_id
_entity_poly.type
_entity_poly.pdbx_seq_one_letter_code
_entity_poly.pdbx_strand_id
1 'polypeptide(L)' 'AAERHGCDVIFMASHGRRGLSGLLLGSETQKVLTHTDIPVIVYR' A
#
# COMPACT_ATOMS: atom_id res chain seq x y z
N ALA A 1 -3.98 12.95 -1.39
CA ALA A 1 -5.25 13.10 -0.63
C ALA A 1 -5.01 12.91 0.86
N ALA A 2 -4.37 11.82 1.28
CA ALA A 2 -4.06 11.54 2.69
C ALA A 2 -3.40 12.72 3.44
N GLU A 3 -2.38 13.37 2.84
CA GLU A 3 -1.76 14.58 3.42
C GLU A 3 -2.74 15.73 3.65
N ARG A 4 -3.62 16.00 2.66
CA ARG A 4 -4.64 17.06 2.76
C ARG A 4 -5.64 16.78 3.89
N HIS A 5 -5.88 15.51 4.17
CA HIS A 5 -6.78 15.08 5.25
C HIS A 5 -6.06 14.95 6.60
N GLY A 6 -4.76 15.24 6.67
CA GLY A 6 -3.97 15.07 7.90
C GLY A 6 -3.95 13.62 8.38
N CYS A 7 -3.93 12.65 7.47
CA CYS A 7 -3.90 11.24 7.86
C CYS A 7 -2.53 10.86 8.44
N ASP A 8 -2.54 10.19 9.60
CA ASP A 8 -1.32 9.70 10.23
C ASP A 8 -0.84 8.35 9.69
N VAL A 9 -1.72 7.60 9.00
CA VAL A 9 -1.42 6.26 8.46
C VAL A 9 -2.28 5.93 7.23
N ILE A 10 -1.71 5.18 6.29
CA ILE A 10 -2.43 4.60 5.14
C ILE A 10 -2.52 3.09 5.34
N PHE A 11 -3.73 2.54 5.35
CA PHE A 11 -3.96 1.09 5.41
C PHE A 11 -4.33 0.55 4.03
N MET A 12 -3.62 -0.49 3.58
CA MET A 12 -3.90 -1.17 2.31
C MET A 12 -4.04 -2.67 2.52
N ALA A 13 -5.07 -3.26 1.91
CA ALA A 13 -5.24 -4.70 1.85
C ALA A 13 -4.80 -5.24 0.48
N SER A 14 -3.98 -6.28 0.47
CA SER A 14 -3.52 -6.95 -0.75
C SER A 14 -3.98 -8.41 -0.74
N HIS A 15 -4.69 -8.84 -1.80
CA HIS A 15 -5.15 -10.22 -1.91
C HIS A 15 -4.16 -11.04 -2.77
N GLY A 16 -3.63 -12.14 -2.23
CA GLY A 16 -2.63 -13.00 -2.88
C GLY A 16 -3.11 -13.85 -4.08
N ARG A 17 -4.18 -13.46 -4.78
CA ARG A 17 -4.86 -14.29 -5.80
C ARG A 17 -4.11 -14.48 -7.14
N ARG A 18 -2.79 -14.24 -7.20
CA ARG A 18 -1.98 -14.36 -8.42
C ARG A 18 -0.60 -15.01 -8.18
N GLY A 19 -0.57 -16.30 -7.82
CA GLY A 19 0.63 -17.16 -7.88
C GLY A 19 1.91 -16.60 -7.23
N LEU A 20 3.09 -17.02 -7.72
CA LEU A 20 4.41 -16.52 -7.30
C LEU A 20 4.56 -14.98 -7.44
N SER A 21 3.71 -14.31 -8.22
CA SER A 21 3.63 -12.84 -8.31
C SER A 21 2.89 -12.19 -7.13
N GLY A 22 2.12 -12.96 -6.35
CA GLY A 22 1.50 -12.53 -5.09
C GLY A 22 2.46 -12.43 -3.92
N LEU A 23 3.72 -12.87 -4.09
CA LEU A 23 4.83 -12.64 -3.17
C LEU A 23 5.36 -11.21 -3.24
N LEU A 24 5.16 -10.52 -4.37
CA LEU A 24 5.50 -9.11 -4.55
C LEU A 24 4.35 -8.21 -4.08
N LEU A 25 4.68 -7.01 -3.58
CA LEU A 25 3.69 -5.96 -3.28
C LEU A 25 2.91 -5.62 -4.57
N GLY A 26 1.58 -5.49 -4.48
CA GLY A 26 0.76 -5.15 -5.64
C GLY A 26 1.16 -3.79 -6.26
N SER A 27 0.89 -3.58 -7.56
CA SER A 27 1.29 -2.36 -8.28
C SER A 27 0.81 -1.08 -7.60
N GLU A 28 -0.39 -1.09 -7.02
CA GLU A 28 -0.93 0.06 -6.31
C GLU A 28 -0.20 0.29 -4.98
N THR A 29 0.11 -0.77 -4.24
CA THR A 29 0.90 -0.68 -3.01
C THR A 29 2.30 -0.15 -3.29
N GLN A 30 2.94 -0.59 -4.38
CA GLN A 30 4.24 -0.03 -4.77
C GLN A 30 4.16 1.46 -5.09
N LYS A 31 3.18 1.89 -5.88
CA LYS A 31 3.00 3.31 -6.20
C LYS A 31 2.81 4.15 -4.93
N VAL A 32 2.01 3.68 -3.97
CA VAL A 32 1.78 4.40 -2.72
C VAL A 32 3.09 4.49 -1.93
N LEU A 33 3.78 3.36 -1.71
CA LEU A 33 5.02 3.30 -0.94
C LEU A 33 6.15 4.18 -1.50
N THR A 34 6.21 4.39 -2.83
CA THR A 34 7.26 5.22 -3.43
C THR A 34 6.94 6.71 -3.51
N HIS A 35 5.71 7.13 -3.15
CA HIS A 35 5.25 8.51 -3.33
C HIS A 35 4.59 9.11 -2.08
N THR A 36 4.74 8.51 -0.91
CA THR A 36 4.17 9.04 0.33
C THR A 36 5.16 8.95 1.48
N ASP A 37 5.20 10.01 2.29
CA ASP A 37 5.93 10.03 3.56
C ASP A 37 5.06 9.58 4.74
N ILE A 38 3.77 9.31 4.50
CA ILE A 38 2.84 8.81 5.52
C ILE A 38 3.08 7.31 5.72
N PRO A 39 3.22 6.81 6.96
CA PRO A 39 3.37 5.39 7.23
C PRO A 39 2.29 4.54 6.54
N VAL A 40 2.72 3.47 5.85
CA VAL A 40 1.81 2.57 5.13
C VAL A 40 1.82 1.19 5.80
N ILE A 41 0.64 0.71 6.21
CA ILE A 41 0.44 -0.65 6.72
C ILE A 41 -0.20 -1.48 5.61
N VAL A 42 0.45 -2.58 5.25
CA VAL A 42 -0.04 -3.50 4.22
C VAL A 42 -0.44 -4.82 4.88
N TYR A 43 -1.73 -5.13 4.82
CA TYR A 43 -2.28 -6.41 5.27
C TYR A 43 -2.46 -7.36 4.08
N ARG A 44 -2.15 -8.65 4.31
CA ARG A 44 -2.24 -9.74 3.32
C ARG A 44 -3.32 -10.73 3.69
#